data_AF-A0A846AET7-F1
#
_entry.id   AF-A0A846AET7-F1
#
_cell.length_a   1.000
_cell.length_b   1.000
_cell.length_c   1.000
_cell.angle_alpha   90.00
_cell.angle_beta   90.00
_cell.angle_gamma   90.00
#
_symmetry.space_group_name_H-M   'P 1'
#
loop_
_entity.id
_entity.type
_entity.pdbx_description
1 polymer ?
#
loop_
_entity_poly.entity_id
_entity_poly.type
_entity_poly.pdbx_seq_one_letter_code
_entity_poly.pdbx_strand_id
1 'polypeptide(L)'
;MSSINQIFNRFFQGWKSHFSAILPHPTEAKILMLYDDKNSWFIPNLCINKDIHPSNFGTIQKVIEQELEISANILYYAHNYDDKSKCE
;
A
#
# COMPACT_ATOMS: atom_id res chain seq x y z
N MET A 1 0.35 -27.54 -20.17
CA MET A 1 1.07 -26.34 -19.69
C MET A 1 2.12 -26.79 -18.69
N SER A 2 3.39 -26.54 -19.01
CA SER A 2 4.56 -27.18 -18.40
C SER A 2 4.80 -26.77 -16.94
N SER A 3 5.14 -27.73 -16.08
CA SER A 3 5.54 -27.59 -14.68
C SER A 3 6.68 -26.58 -14.45
N ILE A 4 7.43 -26.26 -15.51
CA ILE A 4 8.49 -25.25 -15.51
C ILE A 4 7.91 -23.85 -15.20
N ASN A 5 6.75 -23.49 -15.76
CA ASN A 5 6.14 -22.18 -15.50
C ASN A 5 5.71 -22.00 -14.03
N GLN A 6 5.31 -23.08 -13.35
CA GLN A 6 4.97 -23.03 -11.93
C GLN A 6 6.21 -22.84 -11.06
N ILE A 7 7.35 -23.47 -11.40
CA ILE A 7 8.61 -23.33 -10.66
C ILE A 7 9.17 -21.92 -10.82
N PHE A 8 9.21 -21.38 -12.05
CA PHE A 8 9.64 -20.00 -12.29
C PHE A 8 8.78 -18.99 -11.53
N ASN A 9 7.44 -19.11 -11.57
CA ASN A 9 6.56 -18.22 -10.80
C ASN A 9 6.71 -18.32 -9.28
N ARG A 10 7.26 -19.42 -8.76
CA ARG A 10 7.48 -19.62 -7.32
C ARG A 10 8.83 -19.03 -6.86
N PHE A 11 9.85 -19.04 -7.72
CA PHE A 11 11.17 -18.48 -7.42
C PHE A 11 11.25 -16.96 -7.59
N PHE A 12 10.43 -16.37 -8.47
CA PHE A 12 10.34 -14.92 -8.65
C PHE A 12 9.27 -14.25 -7.78
N GLN A 13 8.82 -14.89 -6.69
CA GLN A 13 7.97 -14.23 -5.70
C GLN A 13 8.80 -13.23 -4.90
N GLY A 14 9.16 -12.12 -5.56
CA GLY A 14 9.74 -10.97 -4.89
C GLY A 14 8.82 -10.52 -3.77
N TRP A 15 9.43 -10.04 -2.69
CA TRP A 15 8.71 -9.42 -1.59
C TRP A 15 7.77 -8.34 -2.13
N LYS A 16 6.56 -8.30 -1.57
CA LYS A 16 5.55 -7.30 -1.88
C LYS A 16 5.43 -6.37 -0.70
N SER A 17 5.31 -5.08 -0.97
CA SER A 17 5.01 -4.09 0.05
C SER A 17 3.52 -3.78 0.05
N HIS A 18 2.94 -3.78 1.24
CA HIS A 18 1.54 -3.43 1.47
C HIS A 18 1.47 -2.11 2.24
N PHE A 19 0.65 -1.18 1.77
CA PHE A 19 0.47 0.12 2.40
C PHE A 19 -1.02 0.41 2.58
N SER A 20 -1.42 0.71 3.81
CA SER A 20 -2.74 1.28 4.08
C SER A 20 -2.66 2.80 4.00
N ALA A 21 -3.57 3.41 3.24
CA ALA A 21 -3.62 4.86 3.06
C ALA A 21 -4.82 5.46 3.79
N ILE A 22 -4.56 6.46 4.63
CA ILE A 22 -5.61 7.35 5.15
C ILE A 22 -5.61 8.58 4.24
N LEU A 23 -6.70 8.77 3.50
CA LEU A 23 -6.86 9.86 2.54
C LEU A 23 -7.99 10.79 3.01
N PRO A 24 -7.68 11.87 3.74
CA PRO A 24 -8.67 12.83 4.20
C PRO A 24 -9.28 13.61 3.03
N HIS A 25 -10.56 13.95 3.14
CA HIS A 25 -11.18 14.91 2.24
C HIS A 25 -10.54 16.30 2.43
N PRO A 26 -10.24 17.06 1.37
CA PRO A 26 -9.47 18.31 1.48
C PRO A 26 -10.15 19.39 2.33
N THR A 27 -11.48 19.35 2.44
CA THR A 27 -12.28 20.40 3.13
C THR A 27 -13.25 19.87 4.17
N GLU A 28 -13.39 18.55 4.32
CA GLU A 28 -14.39 17.94 5.21
C GLU A 28 -13.71 16.98 6.18
N ALA A 29 -14.25 16.84 7.38
CA ALA A 29 -13.78 15.88 8.39
C ALA A 29 -14.21 14.44 8.02
N LYS A 30 -13.71 13.94 6.89
CA LYS A 30 -14.00 12.62 6.33
C LYS A 30 -12.72 12.00 5.76
N ILE A 31 -12.71 10.68 5.64
CA ILE A 31 -11.66 9.93 4.95
C ILE A 31 -12.27 9.09 3.84
N LEU A 32 -11.50 8.79 2.80
CA LEU A 32 -11.90 7.82 1.79
C LEU A 32 -11.94 6.41 2.40
N MET A 33 -13.07 5.73 2.21
CA MET A 33 -13.21 4.30 2.47
C MET A 33 -13.69 3.62 1.19
N LEU A 34 -13.19 2.42 0.94
CA LEU A 34 -13.59 1.55 -0.15
C LEU A 34 -14.58 0.52 0.38
N TYR A 35 -15.50 0.11 -0.47
CA TYR A 35 -16.50 -0.92 -0.18
C TYR A 35 -16.17 -2.16 -1.01
N ASP A 36 -16.18 -3.34 -0.38
CA ASP A 36 -15.96 -4.61 -1.09
C ASP A 36 -17.26 -5.38 -1.35
N ASP A 37 -17.15 -6.41 -2.19
CA ASP A 37 -18.26 -7.31 -2.53
C ASP A 37 -18.76 -8.14 -1.32
N LYS A 38 -18.06 -8.08 -0.18
CA LYS A 38 -18.43 -8.74 1.08
C LYS A 38 -19.14 -7.79 2.04
N ASN A 39 -19.64 -6.67 1.53
CA ASN A 39 -20.36 -5.65 2.28
C ASN A 39 -19.54 -5.03 3.44
N SER A 40 -18.23 -4.92 3.27
CA SER A 40 -17.33 -4.36 4.27
C SER A 40 -16.69 -3.07 3.79
N TRP A 41 -16.55 -2.11 4.70
CA TRP A 41 -15.83 -0.86 4.47
C TRP A 41 -14.40 -0.97 4.98
N PHE A 42 -13.43 -0.55 4.16
CA PHE A 42 -12.02 -0.58 4.51
C PHE A 42 -11.30 0.66 3.99
N ILE A 43 -10.18 1.02 4.63
CA ILE A 43 -9.30 2.05 4.10
C ILE A 43 -8.54 1.52 2.88
N PRO A 44 -8.23 2.36 1.87
CA PRO A 44 -7.47 1.91 0.72
C PRO A 44 -6.19 1.17 1.11
N ASN A 45 -5.99 0.00 0.50
CA ASN A 45 -4.82 -0.84 0.72
C ASN A 45 -4.13 -1.10 -0.62
N LEU A 46 -2.90 -0.61 -0.73
CA LEU A 46 -2.10 -0.63 -1.95
C LEU A 46 -1.16 -1.82 -1.90
N CYS A 47 -1.14 -2.61 -2.98
CA CYS A 47 -0.26 -3.77 -3.11
C CYS A 47 0.78 -3.52 -4.18
N ILE A 48 2.04 -3.32 -3.77
CA ILE A 48 3.13 -3.06 -4.69
C ILE A 48 3.94 -4.34 -4.84
N ASN A 49 4.00 -4.88 -6.06
CA ASN A 49 4.73 -6.11 -6.40
C ASN A 49 6.26 -5.93 -6.41
N LYS A 50 6.80 -5.14 -5.48
CA LYS A 50 8.20 -4.86 -5.24
C LYS A 50 8.39 -4.55 -3.76
N ASP A 51 9.54 -4.92 -3.22
CA ASP A 51 9.97 -4.47 -1.90
C ASP A 51 10.40 -3.01 -1.97
N ILE A 52 9.60 -2.12 -1.40
CA ILE A 52 9.89 -0.70 -1.35
C ILE A 52 9.78 -0.18 0.08
N HIS A 53 10.71 0.71 0.44
CA HIS A 53 10.64 1.43 1.69
C HIS A 53 9.47 2.44 1.67
N PRO A 54 8.75 2.69 2.80
CA PRO A 54 7.65 3.64 2.86
C PRO A 54 7.99 5.07 2.44
N SER A 55 9.26 5.47 2.52
CA SER A 55 9.73 6.78 2.06
C SER A 55 9.76 6.93 0.53
N ASN A 56 9.51 5.86 -0.24
CA ASN A 56 9.43 5.91 -1.69
C ASN A 56 8.07 6.46 -2.15
N PHE A 57 7.79 7.72 -1.78
CA PHE A 57 6.52 8.36 -2.01
C PHE A 57 6.15 8.43 -3.49
N GLY A 58 7.12 8.67 -4.37
CA GLY A 58 6.84 8.75 -5.81
C GLY A 58 6.30 7.45 -6.40
N THR A 59 6.72 6.29 -5.89
CA THR A 59 6.17 5.00 -6.33
C THR A 59 4.79 4.77 -5.72
N ILE A 60 4.62 5.04 -4.43
CA ILE A 60 3.35 4.84 -3.72
C ILE A 60 2.26 5.76 -4.29
N GLN A 61 2.57 7.04 -4.53
CA GLN A 61 1.66 8.03 -5.11
C GLN A 61 1.18 7.60 -6.51
N LYS A 62 2.09 7.13 -7.37
CA LYS A 62 1.69 6.62 -8.69
C LYS A 62 0.71 5.47 -8.61
N VAL A 63 0.89 4.58 -7.64
CA VAL A 63 -0.03 3.45 -7.43
C VAL A 63 -1.38 3.93 -6.91
N ILE A 64 -1.41 4.89 -5.98
CA ILE A 64 -2.66 5.55 -5.56
C ILE A 64 -3.40 6.15 -6.76
N GLU A 65 -2.69 6.94 -7.58
CA GLU A 65 -3.27 7.60 -8.75
C GLU A 65 -3.81 6.59 -9.78
N GLN A 66 -3.13 5.46 -9.95
CA GLN A 66 -3.54 4.40 -10.88
C GLN A 66 -4.71 3.57 -10.36
N GLU A 67 -4.72 3.19 -9.08
CA GLU A 67 -5.73 2.29 -8.52
C GLU A 67 -7.02 3.02 -8.11
N LEU A 68 -6.91 4.28 -7.67
CA LEU A 68 -8.03 5.06 -7.14
C LEU A 68 -8.49 6.18 -8.08
N GLU A 69 -7.79 6.42 -9.19
CA GLU A 69 -8.09 7.48 -10.17
C GLU A 69 -8.19 8.89 -9.56
N ILE A 70 -7.46 9.13 -8.47
CA ILE A 70 -7.39 10.42 -7.78
C ILE A 70 -5.94 10.91 -7.68
N SER A 71 -5.74 12.22 -7.75
CA SER A 71 -4.45 12.81 -7.41
C SER A 71 -4.34 12.97 -5.90
N ALA A 72 -3.26 12.46 -5.31
CA ALA A 72 -3.00 12.50 -3.88
C ALA A 72 -1.53 12.83 -3.59
N ASN A 73 -1.28 13.62 -2.54
CA ASN A 73 0.06 13.87 -2.03
C ASN A 73 0.26 13.13 -0.71
N ILE A 74 1.40 12.46 -0.55
CA ILE A 74 1.76 11.78 0.69
C ILE A 74 2.46 12.79 1.60
N LEU A 75 1.80 13.17 2.69
CA LEU A 75 2.34 14.14 3.66
C LEU A 75 3.11 13.46 4.80
N TYR A 76 2.64 12.30 5.22
CA TYR A 76 3.19 11.55 6.35
C TYR A 76 3.12 10.05 6.05
N TYR A 77 4.05 9.30 6.64
CA TYR A 77 3.94 7.86 6.75
C TYR A 77 4.25 7.46 8.19
N ALA A 78 3.60 6.39 8.64
CA ALA A 78 3.98 5.70 9.85
C ALA A 78 4.58 4.36 9.44
N HIS A 79 5.74 4.05 10.00
CA HIS A 79 6.36 2.74 9.88
C HIS A 79 6.86 2.37 11.28
N ASN A 80 6.48 1.19 11.76
CA ASN A 80 7.06 0.67 12.99
C ASN A 80 8.53 0.34 12.70
N TYR A 81 9.40 1.31 12.95
CA TYR A 81 10.71 0.95 13.45
C TYR A 81 10.50 0.46 14.87
N ASP A 82 10.96 -0.77 15.17
CA ASP A 82 11.23 -1.19 16.54
C ASP A 82 12.24 -0.19 17.10
N ASP A 83 11.74 0.90 17.67
CA ASP A 83 12.56 1.93 18.29
C ASP A 83 13.05 1.38 19.63
N LYS A 84 14.11 0.56 19.58
CA LYS A 84 14.75 -0.04 20.75
C LYS A 84 15.30 1.01 21.73
N SER A 85 15.34 2.29 21.36
CA SER A 85 15.72 3.38 22.27
C SER A 85 14.67 3.68 23.36
N LYS A 86 13.46 3.12 23.24
CA LYS A 86 12.39 3.26 24.24
C LYS A 86 12.29 2.08 25.20
N CYS A 87 13.18 1.11 25.09
CA CYS A 87 13.34 0.01 26.04
C CYS A 87 14.51 0.32 26.98
N GLU A 88 14.36 1.35 27.81
CA GLU A 88 15.23 1.59 28.99
C GLU A 88 14.53 1.08 30.26
#